data_AF-A0A4Q3ITJ4-F1
#
_entry.id   AF-A0A4Q3ITJ4-F1
#
_cell.length_a   1.000
_cell.length_b   1.000
_cell.length_c   1.000
_cell.angle_alpha   90.00
_cell.angle_beta   90.00
_cell.angle_gamma   90.00
#
_symmetry.space_group_name_H-M   'P 1'
#
loop_
_entity.id
_entity.type
_entity.pdbx_description
1 polymer ?
#
loop_
_entity_poly.entity_id
_entity_poly.type
_entity_poly.pdbx_seq_one_letter_code
_entity_poly.pdbx_strand_id
1 'polypeptide(L)' 'MSDITLSEAIDAIYASIKADNLDLPVHIAALKAAMAREGAKEAIFDPTKLAQNNRQGRKLMQAYFRQKGVKIDFKEA' A
#
# COMPACT_ATOMS: atom_id res chain seq x y z
N MET A 1 -12.12 7.25 -11.42
CA MET A 1 -10.91 6.78 -10.72
C MET A 1 -10.09 6.03 -11.74
N SER A 2 -8.79 6.29 -11.82
CA SER A 2 -7.89 5.70 -12.82
C SER A 2 -7.93 4.18 -12.77
N ASP A 3 -7.98 3.53 -13.94
CA ASP A 3 -8.03 2.07 -14.10
C ASP A 3 -6.68 1.39 -13.84
N ILE A 4 -5.95 1.81 -12.81
CA ILE A 4 -4.61 1.31 -12.50
C ILE A 4 -4.66 -0.12 -11.95
N THR A 5 -3.71 -0.94 -12.38
CA THR A 5 -3.48 -2.29 -11.87
C THR A 5 -3.09 -2.29 -10.39
N LEU A 6 -3.20 -3.44 -9.72
CA LEU A 6 -2.73 -3.62 -8.35
C LEU A 6 -1.24 -3.25 -8.21
N SER A 7 -0.40 -3.64 -9.17
CA SER A 7 1.03 -3.29 -9.18
C SER A 7 1.25 -1.78 -9.26
N GLU A 8 0.54 -1.09 -10.15
CA GLU A 8 0.66 0.37 -10.30
C GLU A 8 0.15 1.10 -9.06
N ALA A 9 -0.91 0.60 -8.42
CA ALA A 9 -1.39 1.14 -7.16
C ALA A 9 -0.37 0.96 -6.02
N ILE A 10 0.32 -0.18 -5.96
CA ILE A 10 1.42 -0.42 -5.01
C ILE A 10 2.59 0.55 -5.28
N ASP A 11 2.95 0.76 -6.55
CA ASP A 11 4.01 1.69 -6.92
C ASP A 11 3.66 3.16 -6.57
N ALA A 12 2.39 3.55 -6.74
CA ALA A 12 1.90 4.85 -6.31
C ALA A 12 2.01 5.05 -4.78
N ILE A 13 1.77 4.00 -3.98
CA ILE A 13 1.98 4.04 -2.53
C ILE A 13 3.47 4.25 -2.21
N TYR A 14 4.40 3.55 -2.88
CA TYR A 14 5.82 3.80 -2.67
C TYR A 14 6.22 5.23 -3.02
N ALA A 15 5.71 5.77 -4.13
CA ALA A 15 5.97 7.14 -4.54
C ALA A 15 5.46 8.14 -3.49
N SER A 16 4.24 7.95 -2.99
CA SER A 16 3.65 8.76 -1.92
C SER A 16 4.46 8.72 -0.63
N ILE A 17 4.87 7.53 -0.17
CA ILE A 17 5.68 7.38 1.05
C ILE A 17 7.04 8.10 0.90
N LYS A 18 7.66 8.02 -0.29
CA LYS A 18 8.91 8.74 -0.57
C LYS A 18 8.73 10.26 -0.65
N ALA A 19 7.53 10.71 -1.02
CA ALA A 19 7.13 12.12 -1.07
C ALA A 19 6.41 12.55 0.22
N ASP A 20 6.90 12.12 1.39
CA ASP A 20 6.38 12.50 2.71
C ASP A 20 4.87 12.22 2.92
N ASN A 21 4.38 11.11 2.36
CA ASN A 21 2.97 10.68 2.38
C ASN A 21 2.02 11.60 1.60
N LEU A 22 2.52 12.34 0.61
CA LEU A 22 1.70 13.16 -0.28
C LEU A 22 0.57 12.31 -0.89
N ASP A 23 -0.67 12.76 -0.71
CA ASP A 23 -1.88 12.11 -1.22
C ASP A 23 -2.04 10.62 -0.86
N LEU A 24 -1.38 10.16 0.21
CA LEU A 24 -1.44 8.76 0.63
C LEU A 24 -2.89 8.21 0.76
N PRO A 25 -3.87 8.95 1.33
CA PRO A 25 -5.26 8.48 1.37
C PRO A 25 -5.89 8.23 -0.01
N VAL A 26 -5.53 9.05 -1.01
CA VAL A 26 -6.01 8.91 -2.40
C VAL A 26 -5.45 7.64 -3.03
N HIS A 27 -4.15 7.40 -2.85
CA HIS A 27 -3.50 6.19 -3.34
C HIS A 27 -4.03 4.92 -2.65
N ILE A 28 -4.35 4.98 -1.35
CA ILE A 28 -4.98 3.85 -0.64
C ILE A 28 -6.38 3.55 -1.20
N ALA A 29 -7.16 4.57 -1.55
CA ALA A 29 -8.46 4.37 -2.18
C ALA A 29 -8.33 3.72 -3.56
N ALA A 30 -7.34 4.14 -4.36
CA ALA A 30 -7.03 3.53 -5.65
C ALA A 30 -6.57 2.07 -5.50
N LEU A 31 -5.70 1.78 -4.51
CA LEU A 31 -5.28 0.42 -4.19
C LEU A 31 -6.47 -0.48 -3.82
N LYS A 32 -7.39 0.01 -3.00
CA LYS A 32 -8.60 -0.73 -2.63
C LYS A 32 -9.47 -1.06 -3.84
N ALA A 33 -9.64 -0.10 -4.76
CA ALA A 33 -10.40 -0.31 -5.99
C ALA A 33 -9.72 -1.34 -6.90
N ALA A 34 -8.40 -1.25 -7.08
CA ALA A 34 -7.62 -2.22 -7.86
C ALA A 34 -7.71 -3.63 -7.27
N MET A 35 -7.59 -3.76 -5.94
CA MET A 35 -7.74 -5.04 -5.24
C MET A 35 -9.13 -5.65 -5.45
N ALA A 36 -10.19 -4.84 -5.36
CA ALA A 36 -11.56 -5.32 -5.57
C ALA A 36 -11.78 -5.79 -7.02
N ARG A 37 -11.20 -5.07 -8.00
CA ARG A 37 -11.29 -5.41 -9.42
C ARG A 37 -10.55 -6.70 -9.77
N GLU A 38 -9.37 -6.90 -9.19
CA GLU A 38 -8.50 -8.05 -9.47
C GLU A 38 -8.75 -9.24 -8.52
N GLY A 39 -9.69 -9.12 -7.58
CA GLY A 39 -10.01 -10.18 -6.62
C GLY A 39 -8.92 -10.43 -5.57
N ALA A 40 -8.01 -9.47 -5.37
CA ALA A 40 -6.92 -9.59 -4.42
C ALA A 40 -7.40 -9.38 -2.98
N LYS A 41 -7.12 -10.33 -2.10
CA LYS A 41 -7.49 -10.28 -0.67
C LYS A 41 -6.54 -9.44 0.18
N GLU A 42 -5.31 -9.27 -0.29
CA GLU A 42 -4.27 -8.46 0.36
C GLU A 42 -3.29 -7.93 -0.69
N ALA A 43 -2.64 -6.80 -0.36
CA ALA A 43 -1.56 -6.25 -1.15
C ALA A 43 -0.21 -6.57 -0.49
N ILE A 44 0.73 -7.11 -1.27
CA ILE A 44 2.05 -7.52 -0.78
C ILE A 44 3.08 -6.45 -1.13
N PHE A 45 3.67 -5.86 -0.09
CA PHE A 45 4.70 -4.83 -0.21
C PHE A 45 6.11 -5.42 -0.07
N ASP A 46 7.06 -4.86 -0.81
CA ASP A 46 8.48 -5.11 -0.67
C ASP A 46 9.02 -4.19 0.44
N PRO A 47 9.45 -4.75 1.58
CA PRO A 47 9.93 -3.95 2.70
C PRO A 47 11.22 -3.19 2.37
N THR A 48 12.01 -3.63 1.38
CA THR A 48 13.26 -2.95 0.98
C THR A 48 13.01 -1.61 0.30
N LYS A 49 11.80 -1.37 -0.20
CA LYS A 49 11.38 -0.11 -0.84
C LYS A 49 10.83 0.93 0.15
N LEU A 50 10.68 0.58 1.42
CA LEU A 50 10.10 1.45 2.46
C LEU A 50 11.18 2.32 3.12
N ALA A 51 10.85 3.59 3.36
CA ALA A 51 11.70 4.49 4.14
C ALA A 51 11.90 4.00 5.59
N GLN A 52 10.86 3.38 6.18
CA GLN A 52 10.92 2.76 7.50
C GLN A 52 10.57 1.27 7.40
N ASN A 53 11.57 0.47 7.00
CA ASN A 53 11.40 -0.97 6.85
C ASN A 53 11.44 -1.75 8.17
N ASN A 54 11.64 -1.10 9.32
CA ASN A 54 11.72 -1.78 10.61
C ASN A 54 10.36 -2.35 11.05
N ARG A 55 10.35 -3.25 12.04
CA ARG A 55 9.12 -3.93 12.51
C ARG A 55 8.03 -2.95 12.96
N GLN A 56 8.40 -1.84 13.58
CA GLN A 56 7.45 -0.85 14.09
C GLN A 56 6.77 -0.10 12.95
N GLY A 57 7.55 0.39 11.98
CA GLY A 57 7.05 1.06 10.77
C GLY A 57 6.12 0.17 9.96
N ARG A 58 6.50 -1.10 9.76
CA ARG A 58 5.65 -2.09 9.07
C ARG A 58 4.32 -2.33 9.78
N LYS A 59 4.33 -2.46 11.12
CA LYS A 59 3.10 -2.61 11.91
C LYS A 59 2.22 -1.35 11.86
N LEU A 60 2.82 -0.17 11.89
CA LEU A 60 2.09 1.09 11.76
C LEU A 60 1.38 1.18 10.41
N MET A 61 2.10 0.85 9.33
CA MET A 61 1.54 0.81 7.98
C MET A 61 0.37 -0.19 7.89
N GLN A 62 0.54 -1.41 8.42
CA GLN A 62 -0.54 -2.40 8.47
C GLN A 62 -1.78 -1.88 9.21
N ALA A 63 -1.60 -1.29 10.39
CA ALA A 63 -2.71 -0.75 11.17
C ALA A 63 -3.42 0.39 10.44
N TYR A 64 -2.67 1.30 9.82
CA TYR A 64 -3.20 2.42 9.06
C TYR A 64 -4.02 1.97 7.84
N PHE A 65 -3.49 1.04 7.04
CA PHE A 65 -4.19 0.51 5.87
C PHE A 65 -5.44 -0.28 6.28
N ARG A 66 -5.36 -1.04 7.39
CA ARG A 66 -6.51 -1.76 7.95
C ARG A 66 -7.65 -0.82 8.32
N GLN A 67 -7.36 0.35 8.90
CA GLN A 67 -8.37 1.38 9.19
C GLN A 67 -9.07 1.91 7.93
N LYS A 68 -8.41 1.84 6.77
CA LYS A 68 -9.00 2.20 5.46
C LYS A 68 -9.66 1.02 4.74
N GLY A 69 -9.71 -0.14 5.39
CA GLY A 69 -10.29 -1.36 4.84
C GLY A 69 -9.43 -2.01 3.77
N VAL A 70 -8.11 -1.84 3.84
CA VAL A 70 -7.13 -2.50 2.98
C VAL A 70 -6.26 -3.41 3.85
N LYS A 71 -6.18 -4.70 3.48
CA LYS A 71 -5.24 -5.63 4.10
C LYS A 71 -3.92 -5.59 3.33
N ILE A 72 -2.82 -5.44 4.05
CA ILE A 72 -1.48 -5.48 3.46
C ILE A 72 -0.60 -6.46 4.23
N ASP A 73 0.37 -7.04 3.52
CA ASP A 73 1.48 -7.77 4.12
C ASP A 73 2.79 -7.42 3.43
N PHE A 74 3.90 -7.94 3.93
CA PHE A 74 5.23 -7.72 3.37
C PHE A 74 5.82 -9.03 2.86
N LYS A 75 6.59 -8.97 1.76
CA LYS A 75 7.39 -10.11 1.32
C LYS A 75 8.31 -10.54 2.46
N GLU A 76 8.43 -11.85 2.66
CA GLU A 76 9.51 -12.39 3.47
C GLU A 76 10.85 -11.95 2.87
N ALA A 77 11.76 -11.51 3.73
CA ALA A 77 13.08 -11.02 3.34
C ALA A 77 14.04 -12.18 3.09
#